data_AF-U2RFQ5-F1
#
_entry.id   AF-U2RFQ5-F1
#
_cell.length_a   1.000
_cell.length_b   1.000
_cell.length_c   1.000
_cell.angle_alpha   90.00
_cell.angle_beta   90.00
_cell.angle_gamma   90.00
#
_symmetry.space_group_name_H-M   'P 1'
#
loop_
_entity.id
_entity.type
_entity.pdbx_description
1 polymer ?
#
loop_
_entity_poly.entity_id
_entity_poly.type
_entity_poly.pdbx_seq_one_letter_code
_entity_poly.pdbx_strand_id
1 'polypeptide(L)'
;MLPDQPLFYTKIKGSIAPMSPGNVSRIINKYADAIRPEHPNLPKHLHCHMFRRTRATGLYRNGVELEMISVILGHSSTETTRIYATPSIEMLGEAMNTANSTIPDETPEWEENEDELARICGLR
;
A
#
# COMPACT_ATOMS: atom_id res chain seq x y z
N MET A 1 1.47 -33.75 11.18
CA MET A 1 0.20 -33.19 11.71
C MET A 1 -0.91 -34.19 11.44
N LEU A 2 -1.86 -34.36 12.36
CA LEU A 2 -3.05 -35.15 12.04
C LEU A 2 -3.84 -34.41 10.94
N PRO A 3 -4.43 -35.12 9.95
CA PRO A 3 -5.05 -34.50 8.77
C PRO A 3 -6.11 -33.44 9.09
N ASP A 4 -6.81 -33.58 10.22
CA ASP A 4 -7.97 -32.74 10.57
C ASP A 4 -7.67 -31.67 11.63
N GLN A 5 -6.40 -31.51 12.05
CA GLN A 5 -6.07 -30.50 13.06
C GLN A 5 -5.81 -29.12 12.41
N PRO A 6 -6.46 -28.04 12.89
CA PRO A 6 -6.20 -26.70 12.37
C PRO A 6 -4.75 -26.27 12.58
N LEU A 7 -4.15 -25.65 11.55
CA LEU A 7 -2.78 -25.11 11.62
C LEU A 7 -2.64 -24.05 12.72
N PHE A 8 -3.61 -23.13 12.81
CA PHE A 8 -3.69 -22.11 13.84
C PHE A 8 -4.81 -22.46 14.82
N TYR A 9 -4.44 -22.68 16.08
CA TYR A 9 -5.37 -23.15 17.11
C TYR A 9 -5.09 -22.53 18.48
N THR A 10 -6.06 -22.66 19.36
CA THR A 10 -5.89 -22.42 20.79
C THR A 10 -6.12 -23.71 21.56
N LYS A 11 -5.45 -23.86 22.71
CA LYS A 11 -5.65 -24.98 23.63
C LYS A 11 -6.26 -24.43 24.93
N ILE A 12 -7.53 -24.74 25.18
CA ILE A 12 -8.27 -24.27 26.36
C ILE A 12 -8.79 -25.49 27.12
N LYS A 13 -8.37 -25.65 28.39
CA LYS A 13 -8.75 -26.78 29.25
C LYS A 13 -8.54 -28.16 28.58
N GLY A 14 -7.45 -28.31 27.81
CA GLY A 14 -7.12 -29.54 27.10
C GLY A 14 -7.78 -29.70 25.72
N SER A 15 -8.83 -28.91 25.41
CA SER A 15 -9.49 -28.92 24.11
C SER A 15 -8.75 -28.05 23.10
N ILE A 16 -8.62 -28.54 21.86
CA ILE A 16 -8.04 -27.82 20.73
C ILE A 16 -9.17 -27.27 19.89
N ALA A 17 -9.14 -25.97 19.63
CA ALA A 17 -10.12 -25.30 18.78
C ALA A 17 -9.43 -24.39 17.76
N PRO A 18 -9.99 -24.20 16.55
CA PRO A 18 -9.48 -23.25 15.58
C PRO A 18 -9.30 -21.85 16.17
N MET A 19 -8.25 -21.16 15.74
CA MET A 19 -7.99 -19.78 16.13
C MET A 19 -9.14 -18.87 15.66
N SER A 20 -9.75 -18.11 16.58
CA SER A 20 -10.77 -17.13 16.20
C SER A 20 -10.15 -15.84 15.67
N PRO A 21 -10.81 -15.13 14.72
CA PRO A 21 -10.36 -13.82 14.24
C PRO A 21 -10.18 -12.78 15.37
N GLY A 22 -11.04 -12.85 16.39
CA GLY A 22 -10.93 -11.99 17.57
C GLY A 22 -9.65 -12.27 18.37
N ASN A 23 -9.26 -13.54 18.52
CA ASN A 23 -8.01 -13.86 19.21
C ASN A 23 -6.78 -13.44 18.39
N VAL A 24 -6.82 -13.56 17.06
CA VAL A 24 -5.76 -13.01 16.18
C VAL A 24 -5.65 -11.50 16.38
N SER A 25 -6.76 -10.78 16.34
CA SER A 25 -6.79 -9.32 16.54
C SER A 25 -6.23 -8.93 17.91
N ARG A 26 -6.59 -9.68 18.97
CA ARG A 26 -6.04 -9.49 20.31
C ARG A 26 -4.52 -9.70 20.36
N ILE A 27 -4.00 -10.75 19.72
CA ILE A 27 -2.57 -11.02 19.64
C ILE A 27 -1.85 -9.89 18.90
N ILE A 28 -2.38 -9.44 17.76
CA ILE A 28 -1.81 -8.34 16.97
C ILE A 28 -1.72 -7.07 17.82
N ASN A 29 -2.83 -6.64 18.44
CA ASN A 29 -2.83 -5.40 19.22
C ASN A 29 -1.94 -5.49 20.46
N LYS A 30 -1.83 -6.66 21.10
CA LYS A 30 -0.88 -6.87 22.22
C LYS A 30 0.56 -6.51 21.82
N TYR A 31 1.02 -6.98 20.65
CA TYR A 31 2.37 -6.68 20.19
C TYR A 31 2.51 -5.28 19.61
N ALA A 32 1.46 -4.75 18.98
CA ALA A 32 1.42 -3.37 18.52
C ALA A 32 1.61 -2.39 19.69
N ASP A 33 0.96 -2.64 20.82
CA ASP A 33 1.08 -1.80 22.01
C ASP A 33 2.48 -1.89 22.64
N ALA A 34 3.14 -3.04 22.57
CA ALA A 34 4.50 -3.22 23.08
C ALA A 34 5.54 -2.38 22.32
N ILE A 35 5.38 -2.23 20.99
CA ILE A 35 6.32 -1.48 20.14
C ILE A 35 5.93 -0.01 19.93
N ARG A 36 4.75 0.39 20.39
CA ARG A 36 4.19 1.73 20.16
C ARG A 36 5.08 2.88 20.66
N PRO A 37 5.81 2.77 21.79
CA PRO A 37 6.73 3.84 22.22
C PRO A 37 7.82 4.17 21.20
N GLU A 38 8.27 3.18 20.43
CA GLU A 38 9.31 3.33 19.39
C GLU A 38 8.71 3.69 18.02
N HIS A 39 7.41 3.47 17.83
CA HIS A 39 6.69 3.71 16.58
C HIS A 39 5.44 4.58 16.80
N PRO A 40 5.58 5.89 16.99
CA PRO A 40 4.46 6.79 17.29
C PRO A 40 3.42 6.88 16.17
N ASN A 41 3.82 6.59 14.93
CA ASN A 41 2.93 6.61 13.76
C ASN A 41 2.12 5.32 13.58
N LEU A 42 2.31 4.31 14.44
CA LEU A 42 1.56 3.07 14.35
C LEU A 42 0.07 3.32 14.66
N PRO A 43 -0.87 2.84 13.84
CA PRO A 43 -2.31 3.02 14.08
C PRO A 43 -2.74 2.55 15.48
N LYS A 44 -3.69 3.26 16.09
CA LYS A 44 -4.19 2.95 17.44
C LYS A 44 -4.77 1.54 17.52
N HIS A 45 -5.56 1.15 16.54
CA HIS A 45 -6.20 -0.16 16.47
C HIS A 45 -5.80 -0.85 15.17
N LEU A 46 -5.13 -2.00 15.30
CA LEU A 46 -4.78 -2.84 14.16
C LEU A 46 -5.82 -3.94 13.99
N HIS A 47 -6.21 -4.17 12.73
CA HIS A 47 -7.12 -5.24 12.35
C HIS A 47 -6.50 -6.09 11.23
N CYS A 48 -6.85 -7.37 11.16
CA CYS A 48 -6.28 -8.31 10.19
C CYS A 48 -6.42 -7.80 8.73
N HIS A 49 -7.50 -7.09 8.42
CA HIS A 49 -7.72 -6.56 7.07
C HIS A 49 -6.66 -5.51 6.68
N MET A 50 -6.07 -4.77 7.63
CA MET A 50 -5.01 -3.79 7.34
C MET A 50 -3.75 -4.44 6.76
N PHE A 51 -3.40 -5.65 7.23
CA PHE A 51 -2.28 -6.42 6.67
C PHE A 51 -2.55 -6.81 5.22
N ARG A 52 -3.78 -7.25 4.93
CA ARG A 52 -4.21 -7.55 3.55
C ARG A 52 -4.10 -6.31 2.66
N ARG A 53 -4.60 -5.16 3.12
CA ARG A 53 -4.49 -3.89 2.38
C ARG A 53 -3.04 -3.51 2.12
N THR A 54 -2.21 -3.54 3.16
CA THR A 54 -0.79 -3.17 3.09
C THR A 54 -0.05 -4.06 2.09
N ARG A 55 -0.29 -5.38 2.13
CA ARG A 55 0.33 -6.32 1.18
C ARG A 55 -0.12 -6.06 -0.25
N ALA A 56 -1.42 -5.82 -0.48
CA ALA A 56 -1.96 -5.56 -1.81
C ALA A 56 -1.42 -4.26 -2.41
N THR A 57 -1.44 -3.16 -1.65
CA THR A 57 -0.87 -1.87 -2.08
C THR A 57 0.64 -1.97 -2.30
N GLY A 58 1.36 -2.73 -1.47
CA GLY A 58 2.79 -2.97 -1.66
C GLY A 58 3.09 -3.73 -2.96
N LEU A 59 2.29 -4.75 -3.30
CA LEU A 59 2.43 -5.47 -4.58
C LEU A 59 2.18 -4.54 -5.78
N TYR A 60 1.14 -3.71 -5.70
CA TYR A 60 0.84 -2.74 -6.76
C TYR A 60 1.99 -1.75 -6.94
N ARG A 61 2.54 -1.23 -5.84
CA ARG A 61 3.70 -0.32 -5.87
C ARG A 61 4.99 -0.94 -6.39
N ASN A 62 5.10 -2.27 -6.35
CA ASN A 62 6.20 -3.02 -6.94
C ASN A 62 5.93 -3.42 -8.40
N GLY A 63 4.94 -2.81 -9.06
CA GLY A 63 4.64 -3.04 -10.47
C GLY A 63 3.83 -4.30 -10.77
N VAL A 64 3.21 -4.93 -9.77
CA VAL A 64 2.31 -6.06 -10.02
C VAL A 64 0.94 -5.55 -10.47
N GLU A 65 0.46 -6.05 -11.60
CA GLU A 65 -0.85 -5.71 -12.17
C GLU A 65 -2.00 -6.03 -11.20
N LEU A 66 -3.03 -5.16 -11.20
CA LEU A 66 -4.18 -5.28 -10.30
C LEU A 66 -4.95 -6.59 -10.48
N GLU A 67 -5.02 -7.11 -11.70
CA GLU A 67 -5.63 -8.38 -12.06
C GLU A 67 -4.93 -9.54 -11.34
N MET A 68 -3.60 -9.53 -11.33
CA MET A 68 -2.81 -10.56 -10.64
C MET A 68 -2.96 -10.45 -9.12
N ILE A 69 -2.97 -9.22 -8.59
CA ILE A 69 -3.23 -8.99 -7.17
C ILE A 69 -4.62 -9.49 -6.79
N SER A 70 -5.63 -9.27 -7.64
CA SER A 70 -7.01 -9.75 -7.44
C SER A 70 -7.06 -11.28 -7.30
N VAL A 71 -6.32 -12.00 -8.16
CA VAL A 71 -6.20 -13.47 -8.10
C VAL A 71 -5.50 -13.91 -6.81
N ILE A 72 -4.38 -13.30 -6.44
CA ILE A 72 -3.65 -13.60 -5.20
C ILE A 72 -4.53 -13.41 -3.96
N LEU A 73 -5.38 -12.38 -3.97
CA LEU A 73 -6.28 -12.08 -2.86
C LEU A 73 -7.56 -12.93 -2.88
N GLY A 74 -7.82 -13.67 -3.95
CA GLY A 74 -9.06 -14.44 -4.14
C GLY A 74 -10.30 -13.56 -4.18
N HIS A 75 -10.21 -12.37 -4.80
CA HIS A 75 -11.38 -11.52 -5.01
C HIS A 75 -12.23 -12.05 -6.17
N SER A 76 -13.55 -12.07 -5.97
CA SER A 76 -14.52 -12.41 -7.03
C SER A 76 -14.66 -11.32 -8.09
N SER A 77 -14.23 -10.09 -7.79
CA SER A 77 -14.26 -8.96 -8.72
C SER A 77 -13.03 -8.08 -8.52
N THR A 78 -12.40 -7.70 -9.64
CA THR A 78 -11.25 -6.77 -9.68
C THR A 78 -11.60 -5.38 -9.15
N GLU A 79 -12.89 -5.01 -9.17
CA GLU A 79 -13.41 -3.78 -8.58
C GLU A 79 -12.96 -3.61 -7.12
N THR A 80 -13.04 -4.69 -6.34
CA THR A 80 -12.65 -4.69 -4.92
C THR A 80 -11.14 -4.62 -4.69
N THR A 81 -10.34 -4.80 -5.74
CA THR A 81 -8.88 -4.65 -5.71
C THR A 81 -8.45 -3.22 -6.04
N ARG A 82 -9.27 -2.45 -6.77
CA ARG A 82 -8.93 -1.08 -7.19
C ARG A 82 -8.69 -0.13 -6.02
N ILE A 83 -9.26 -0.40 -4.85
CA ILE A 83 -8.99 0.35 -3.61
C ILE A 83 -7.51 0.29 -3.16
N TYR A 84 -6.69 -0.56 -3.77
CA TYR A 84 -5.26 -0.70 -3.51
C TYR A 84 -4.37 -0.01 -4.55
N ALA A 85 -4.95 0.51 -5.63
CA ALA A 85 -4.27 1.19 -6.72
C ALA A 85 -3.78 2.60 -6.32
N THR A 86 -3.06 2.68 -5.20
CA THR A 86 -2.45 3.92 -4.72
C THR A 86 -0.99 3.93 -5.18
N PRO A 87 -0.66 4.66 -6.27
CA PRO A 87 0.69 4.70 -6.80
C PRO A 87 1.66 5.31 -5.77
N SER A 88 2.93 4.95 -5.88
CA SER A 88 3.99 5.66 -5.18
C SER A 88 4.37 6.94 -5.95
N ILE A 89 5.16 7.81 -5.32
CA ILE A 89 5.63 9.04 -5.98
C ILE A 89 6.54 8.68 -7.17
N GLU A 90 7.36 7.64 -7.00
CA GLU A 90 8.26 7.12 -8.02
C GLU A 90 7.48 6.63 -9.23
N MET A 91 6.43 5.82 -9.02
CA MET A 91 5.56 5.36 -10.11
C MET A 91 4.89 6.52 -10.85
N LEU A 92 4.45 7.56 -10.13
CA LEU A 92 3.87 8.75 -10.74
C LEU A 92 4.91 9.47 -11.61
N GLY A 93 6.13 9.62 -11.10
CA GLY A 93 7.25 10.23 -11.83
C GLY A 93 7.62 9.45 -13.09
N GLU A 94 7.74 8.12 -12.99
CA GLU A 94 8.00 7.25 -14.14
C GLU A 94 6.89 7.34 -15.20
N ALA A 95 5.62 7.35 -14.77
CA ALA A 95 4.49 7.49 -15.68
C ALA A 95 4.47 8.85 -16.39
N MET A 96 4.74 9.94 -15.66
CA MET A 96 4.85 11.29 -16.24
C MET A 96 6.00 11.39 -17.23
N ASN A 97 7.18 10.89 -16.87
CA ASN A 97 8.35 10.90 -17.75
C ASN A 97 8.10 10.07 -19.01
N THR A 98 7.50 8.89 -18.87
CA THR A 98 7.15 8.03 -20.02
C THR A 98 6.14 8.73 -20.93
N ALA A 99 5.11 9.37 -20.37
CA ALA A 99 4.13 10.12 -21.15
C ALA A 99 4.75 11.34 -21.87
N ASN A 100 5.72 12.00 -21.24
CA ASN A 100 6.43 13.15 -21.81
C ASN A 100 7.55 12.75 -22.77
N SER A 101 8.00 11.49 -22.78
CA SER A 101 9.10 11.01 -23.66
C SER A 101 8.76 11.09 -25.16
N THR A 102 7.47 11.23 -25.51
CA THR A 102 7.01 11.44 -26.88
C THR A 102 6.91 12.92 -27.28
N ILE A 103 7.08 13.84 -26.34
CA ILE A 103 7.14 15.28 -26.60
C ILE A 103 8.61 15.58 -26.96
N PRO A 104 8.90 16.18 -28.13
CA PRO A 104 10.26 16.61 -28.46
C PRO A 104 10.81 17.49 -27.34
N ASP A 105 12.10 17.38 -27.06
CA ASP A 105 12.77 18.27 -26.11
C ASP A 105 12.72 19.69 -26.67
N GLU A 106 11.71 20.45 -26.27
CA GLU A 106 11.55 21.84 -26.69
C GLU A 106 12.64 22.64 -26.01
N THR A 107 13.46 23.33 -26.80
CA THR A 107 14.36 24.33 -26.26
C THR A 107 13.52 25.37 -25.53
N PRO A 108 13.75 25.60 -24.23
CA PRO A 108 12.99 26.61 -23.52
C PRO A 108 13.12 27.96 -24.25
N GLU A 109 11.99 28.55 -24.64
CA GLU A 109 11.96 29.87 -25.28
C GLU A 109 12.25 31.00 -24.30
N TRP A 110 12.27 30.70 -23.00
CA TRP A 110 12.78 31.66 -22.03
C TRP A 110 14.28 31.81 -22.24
N GLU A 111 14.72 33.02 -22.59
CA GLU A 111 16.10 33.41 -22.34
C GLU A 111 16.38 33.17 -20.84
N GLU A 112 17.60 32.77 -20.46
CA GLU A 112 18.05 32.67 -19.06
C GLU A 112 18.16 34.07 -18.40
N ASN A 113 17.12 34.89 -18.58
CA ASN A 113 16.99 36.23 -18.09
C ASN A 113 15.77 36.27 -17.16
N GLU A 114 16.05 36.05 -15.88
CA GLU A 114 15.06 36.01 -14.80
C GLU A 114 14.20 37.28 -14.74
N ASP A 115 14.76 38.44 -15.14
CA ASP A 115 14.04 39.71 -15.20
C ASP A 115 13.00 39.74 -16.33
N GLU A 116 13.29 39.11 -17.47
CA GLU A 116 12.35 39.03 -18.59
C GLU A 116 11.23 38.02 -18.29
N LEU A 117 11.57 36.91 -17.65
CA LEU A 117 10.59 35.93 -17.16
C LEU A 117 9.62 36.56 -16.15
N ALA A 118 10.14 37.34 -15.21
CA ALA A 118 9.32 38.06 -14.23
C ALA A 118 8.38 39.07 -14.90
N ARG A 119 8.80 39.70 -16.00
CA ARG A 119 7.99 40.63 -16.79
C ARG A 119 6.87 39.92 -17.55
N ILE A 120 7.18 38.81 -18.24
CA ILE A 120 6.21 38.00 -18.98
C ILE A 120 5.16 37.39 -18.03
N CYS A 121 5.58 36.95 -16.85
CA CYS A 121 4.69 36.39 -15.83
C CYS A 121 3.96 37.45 -14.99
N GLY A 122 4.17 38.75 -15.24
CA GLY A 122 3.48 39.85 -14.54
C GLY A 122 3.84 39.98 -13.06
N LEU A 123 5.02 39.51 -12.67
CA LEU A 123 5.53 39.59 -11.30
C LEU A 123 6.25 40.92 -11.01
N ARG A 124 6.59 41.70 -12.05
CA ARG A 124 7.10 43.08 -12.00
C ARG A 124 6.68 43.89 -13.22
#